data_AF-A0A9E6MT50-F1
#
_entry.id   AF-A0A9E6MT50-F1
#
_cell.length_a   1.000
_cell.length_b   1.000
_cell.length_c   1.000
_cell.angle_alpha   90.00
_cell.angle_beta   90.00
_cell.angle_gamma   90.00
#
_symmetry.space_group_name_H-M   'P 1'
#
loop_
_entity.id
_entity.type
_entity.pdbx_description
1 polymer ?
#
loop_
_entity_poly.entity_id
_entity_poly.type
_entity_poly.pdbx_seq_one_letter_code
_entity_poly.pdbx_strand_id
1 'polypeptide(L)'
;MAGRLLRMKDIERDYHRVVNLSEKNIELSELMDSAYSNRSEALNDVLDRWNDYDEAKSNLSKAEKQFQKGEIDDNEYQRFVDKLDYRKRRSKRASKRYKEAKNEIRELRREREENKRLLSSRIFSEDDWNST
;
A
#
# COMPACT_ATOMS: atom_id res chain seq x y z
N MET A 1 33.28 -1.25 42.58
CA MET A 1 33.08 -2.31 41.57
C MET A 1 31.62 -2.40 41.08
N ALA A 2 30.61 -2.33 41.96
CA ALA A 2 29.18 -2.41 41.57
C ALA A 2 28.74 -1.42 40.48
N GLY A 3 29.20 -0.16 40.52
CA GLY A 3 28.85 0.84 39.50
C GLY A 3 29.42 0.58 38.09
N ARG A 4 30.56 -0.14 37.95
CA ARG A 4 31.07 -0.54 36.62
C ARG A 4 30.27 -1.68 36.01
N LEU A 5 29.80 -2.61 36.84
CA LEU A 5 28.98 -3.75 36.40
C LEU A 5 27.58 -3.33 35.93
N LEU A 6 26.97 -2.33 36.60
CA LEU A 6 25.69 -1.75 36.17
C LEU A 6 25.82 -1.10 34.78
N ARG A 7 26.85 -0.27 34.57
CA ARG A 7 27.13 0.35 33.26
C ARG A 7 27.31 -0.66 32.13
N MET A 8 28.03 -1.76 32.38
CA MET A 8 28.28 -2.76 31.34
C MET A 8 27.00 -3.50 30.90
N LYS A 9 26.08 -3.77 31.84
CA LYS A 9 24.76 -4.35 31.54
C LYS A 9 23.88 -3.40 30.73
N ASP A 10 23.91 -2.10 31.04
CA ASP A 10 23.15 -1.11 30.28
C ASP A 10 23.65 -1.01 28.84
N ILE A 11 24.97 -1.05 28.62
CA ILE A 11 25.60 -1.06 27.30
C ILE A 11 25.19 -2.29 26.49
N GLU A 12 25.25 -3.48 27.09
CA GLU A 12 24.86 -4.73 26.43
C GLU A 12 23.38 -4.74 26.06
N ARG A 13 22.49 -4.28 26.97
CA ARG A 13 21.07 -4.10 26.68
C ARG A 13 20.83 -3.16 25.50
N ASP A 14 21.54 -2.04 25.47
CA ASP A 14 21.38 -1.05 24.40
C ASP A 14 21.93 -1.54 23.07
N TYR A 15 23.04 -2.27 23.07
CA TYR A 15 23.58 -2.93 21.88
C TYR A 15 22.54 -3.88 21.27
N HIS A 16 21.95 -4.76 22.09
CA HIS A 16 20.89 -5.67 21.64
C HIS A 16 19.68 -4.90 21.09
N ARG A 17 19.27 -3.81 21.74
CA ARG A 17 18.18 -2.96 21.25
C ARG A 17 18.49 -2.36 19.88
N VAL A 18 19.69 -1.84 19.66
CA VAL A 18 20.10 -1.24 18.37
C VAL A 18 20.16 -2.30 17.28
N VAL A 19 20.76 -3.46 17.54
CA VAL A 19 20.81 -4.58 16.59
C VAL A 19 19.40 -5.01 16.18
N ASN A 20 18.52 -5.24 17.16
CA ASN A 20 17.13 -5.64 16.90
C ASN A 20 16.36 -4.59 16.07
N LEU A 21 16.57 -3.29 16.33
CA LEU A 21 15.95 -2.22 15.54
C LEU A 21 16.52 -2.15 14.12
N SER A 22 17.81 -2.43 13.96
CA SER A 22 18.45 -2.49 12.64
C SER A 22 17.90 -3.64 11.80
N GLU A 23 17.79 -4.84 12.38
CA GLU A 23 17.20 -6.01 11.72
C GLU A 23 15.76 -5.74 11.27
N LYS A 24 14.93 -5.20 12.16
CA LYS A 24 13.55 -4.78 11.83
C LYS A 24 13.50 -3.76 10.69
N ASN A 25 14.47 -2.86 10.60
CA ASN A 25 14.51 -1.85 9.54
C ASN A 25 14.89 -2.47 8.18
N ILE A 26 15.67 -3.56 8.16
CA ILE A 26 15.93 -4.37 6.97
C ILE A 26 14.64 -5.06 6.52
N GLU A 27 13.96 -5.77 7.43
CA GLU A 27 12.68 -6.44 7.16
C GLU A 27 11.62 -5.46 6.63
N LEU A 28 11.49 -4.29 7.27
CA LEU A 28 10.59 -3.23 6.80
C LEU A 28 10.91 -2.74 5.39
N SER A 29 12.20 -2.72 5.01
CA SER A 29 12.60 -2.30 3.67
C SER A 29 12.13 -3.32 2.62
N GLU A 30 12.29 -4.62 2.88
CA GLU A 30 11.81 -5.70 2.00
C GLU A 30 10.27 -5.70 1.89
N LEU A 31 9.58 -5.49 3.00
CA LEU A 31 8.11 -5.32 3.02
C LEU A 31 7.68 -4.09 2.23
N MET A 32 8.40 -2.98 2.34
CA MET A 32 8.12 -1.77 1.56
C MET A 32 8.29 -2.02 0.06
N ASP A 33 9.35 -2.68 -0.37
CA ASP A 33 9.60 -3.00 -1.78
C ASP A 33 8.49 -3.90 -2.36
N SER A 34 8.07 -4.90 -1.58
CA SER A 34 6.93 -5.75 -1.92
C SER A 34 5.63 -4.95 -2.00
N ALA A 35 5.35 -4.07 -1.04
CA ALA A 35 4.16 -3.24 -1.01
C ALA A 35 4.10 -2.24 -2.19
N TYR A 36 5.25 -1.66 -2.60
CA TYR A 36 5.32 -0.82 -3.79
C TYR A 36 5.06 -1.60 -5.07
N SER A 37 5.61 -2.80 -5.20
CA SER A 37 5.34 -3.70 -6.32
C SER A 37 3.85 -4.02 -6.41
N ASN A 38 3.25 -4.46 -5.30
CA ASN A 38 1.81 -4.73 -5.20
C ASN A 38 0.95 -3.51 -5.55
N ARG A 39 1.35 -2.32 -5.10
CA ARG A 39 0.64 -1.07 -5.44
C ARG A 39 0.74 -0.75 -6.93
N SER A 40 1.89 -1.00 -7.55
CA SER A 40 2.10 -0.79 -8.99
C SER A 40 1.19 -1.70 -9.80
N GLU A 41 1.16 -2.99 -9.47
CA GLU A 41 0.25 -3.97 -10.09
C GLU A 41 -1.22 -3.59 -9.91
N ALA A 42 -1.61 -3.19 -8.69
CA ALA A 42 -2.96 -2.73 -8.42
C ALA A 42 -3.33 -1.47 -9.20
N LEU A 43 -2.37 -0.56 -9.46
CA LEU A 43 -2.59 0.62 -10.30
C LEU A 43 -2.82 0.22 -11.76
N ASN A 44 -2.01 -0.69 -12.29
CA ASN A 44 -2.20 -1.19 -13.65
C ASN A 44 -3.58 -1.87 -13.79
N ASP A 45 -3.98 -2.68 -12.82
CA ASP A 45 -5.33 -3.27 -12.81
C ASP A 45 -6.44 -2.20 -12.77
N VAL A 46 -6.24 -1.09 -12.05
CA VAL A 46 -7.20 0.03 -12.08
C VAL A 46 -7.30 0.62 -13.49
N LEU A 47 -6.16 0.91 -14.14
CA LEU A 47 -6.14 1.50 -15.48
C LEU A 47 -6.85 0.59 -16.50
N ASP A 48 -6.53 -0.70 -16.50
CA ASP A 48 -7.16 -1.68 -17.38
C ASP A 48 -8.68 -1.74 -17.18
N ARG A 49 -9.14 -1.71 -15.92
CA ARG A 49 -10.58 -1.82 -15.62
C ARG A 49 -11.35 -0.53 -15.87
N TRP A 50 -10.68 0.61 -15.82
CA TRP A 50 -11.26 1.86 -16.29
C TRP A 50 -11.41 1.87 -17.81
N ASN A 51 -10.39 1.43 -18.55
CA ASN A 51 -10.46 1.30 -20.01
C ASN A 51 -11.60 0.35 -20.43
N ASP A 52 -11.71 -0.83 -19.81
CA ASP A 52 -12.82 -1.77 -20.04
C ASP A 52 -14.20 -1.14 -19.80
N TYR A 53 -14.31 -0.31 -18.76
CA TYR A 53 -15.55 0.36 -18.38
C TYR A 53 -15.92 1.45 -19.38
N ASP A 54 -14.96 2.25 -19.81
CA ASP A 54 -15.16 3.28 -20.82
C ASP A 54 -15.52 2.68 -22.18
N GLU A 55 -14.90 1.56 -22.55
CA GLU A 55 -15.28 0.80 -23.74
C GLU A 55 -16.73 0.29 -23.64
N ALA A 56 -17.11 -0.30 -22.50
CA ALA A 56 -18.48 -0.75 -22.28
C ALA A 56 -19.50 0.41 -22.36
N LYS A 57 -19.12 1.59 -21.86
CA LYS A 57 -19.95 2.80 -21.93
C LYS A 57 -20.14 3.27 -23.36
N SER A 58 -19.07 3.29 -24.15
CA SER A 58 -19.13 3.61 -25.59
C SER A 58 -20.00 2.63 -26.35
N ASN A 59 -19.86 1.33 -26.07
CA ASN A 59 -20.68 0.28 -26.69
C ASN A 59 -22.16 0.40 -26.31
N LEU A 60 -22.50 0.70 -25.05
CA LEU A 60 -23.88 0.95 -24.65
C LEU A 60 -24.49 2.15 -25.41
N SER A 61 -23.73 3.23 -25.59
CA SER A 61 -24.22 4.39 -26.36
C SER A 61 -24.49 4.06 -27.83
N LYS A 62 -23.69 3.15 -28.43
CA LYS A 62 -23.97 2.65 -29.78
C LYS A 62 -25.23 1.79 -29.79
N ALA A 63 -25.34 0.86 -28.84
CA ALA A 63 -26.49 -0.02 -28.70
C ALA A 63 -27.80 0.76 -28.51
N GLU A 64 -27.78 1.85 -27.74
CA GLU A 64 -28.94 2.72 -27.54
C GLU A 64 -29.47 3.30 -28.86
N LYS A 65 -28.57 3.72 -29.77
CA LYS A 65 -28.96 4.21 -31.10
C LYS A 65 -29.55 3.11 -31.97
N GLN A 66 -29.02 1.89 -31.88
CA GLN A 66 -29.52 0.73 -32.62
C GLN A 66 -30.90 0.32 -32.10
N PHE A 67 -31.06 0.32 -30.78
CA PHE A 67 -32.31 -0.01 -30.10
C PHE A 67 -33.43 0.96 -30.48
N GLN A 68 -33.14 2.27 -30.47
CA GLN A 68 -34.10 3.31 -30.91
C GLN A 68 -34.56 3.15 -32.36
N LYS A 69 -33.73 2.55 -33.23
CA LYS A 69 -34.08 2.25 -34.62
C LYS A 69 -34.78 0.90 -34.78
N GLY A 70 -34.93 0.11 -33.72
CA GLY A 70 -35.43 -1.26 -33.77
C GLY A 70 -34.45 -2.24 -34.44
N GLU A 71 -33.16 -1.91 -34.52
CA GLU A 71 -32.12 -2.78 -35.10
C GLU A 71 -31.72 -3.91 -34.14
N ILE A 72 -31.91 -3.70 -32.83
CA ILE A 72 -31.67 -4.69 -31.78
C ILE A 72 -32.88 -4.76 -30.85
N ASP A 73 -33.09 -5.92 -30.22
CA ASP A 73 -34.21 -6.12 -29.29
C ASP A 73 -33.86 -5.75 -27.83
N ASP A 74 -34.88 -5.80 -26.96
CA ASP A 74 -34.73 -5.53 -25.51
C ASP A 74 -33.67 -6.42 -24.86
N ASN A 75 -33.60 -7.70 -25.24
CA ASN A 75 -32.66 -8.65 -24.65
C ASN A 75 -31.23 -8.33 -25.05
N GLU A 76 -31.00 -7.98 -26.31
CA GLU A 76 -29.71 -7.56 -26.83
C GLU A 76 -29.26 -6.25 -26.18
N TYR A 77 -30.15 -5.26 -26.09
CA TYR A 77 -29.86 -4.00 -25.39
C TYR A 77 -29.51 -4.25 -23.90
N GLN A 78 -30.28 -5.09 -23.21
CA GLN A 78 -30.05 -5.42 -21.80
C GLN A 78 -28.66 -6.04 -21.57
N ARG A 79 -28.13 -6.84 -22.51
CA ARG A 79 -26.77 -7.38 -22.41
C ARG A 79 -25.70 -6.29 -22.34
N PHE A 80 -25.89 -5.16 -23.02
CA PHE A 80 -24.95 -4.03 -22.93
C PHE A 80 -25.02 -3.33 -21.58
N VAL A 81 -26.23 -3.17 -21.03
CA VAL A 81 -26.46 -2.61 -19.69
C VAL A 81 -25.78 -3.48 -18.63
N ASP A 82 -26.04 -4.79 -18.67
CA ASP A 82 -25.46 -5.74 -17.72
C ASP A 82 -23.94 -5.78 -17.80
N LYS A 83 -23.38 -5.71 -19.02
CA LYS A 83 -21.94 -5.65 -19.25
C LYS A 83 -21.33 -4.38 -18.66
N LEU A 84 -21.96 -3.22 -18.84
CA LEU A 84 -21.52 -1.96 -18.24
C LEU A 84 -21.49 -2.06 -16.71
N ASP A 85 -22.57 -2.56 -16.10
CA ASP A 85 -22.67 -2.72 -14.65
C ASP A 85 -21.66 -3.71 -14.09
N TYR A 86 -21.39 -4.79 -14.81
CA TYR A 86 -20.33 -5.72 -14.47
C TYR A 86 -18.95 -5.04 -14.48
N ARG A 87 -18.60 -4.31 -15.55
CA ARG A 87 -17.32 -3.60 -15.65
C ARG A 87 -17.17 -2.52 -14.58
N LYS A 88 -18.25 -1.77 -14.29
CA LYS A 88 -18.31 -0.77 -13.21
C LYS A 88 -18.02 -1.39 -11.84
N ARG A 89 -18.59 -2.56 -11.54
CA ARG A 89 -18.30 -3.27 -10.30
C ARG A 89 -16.84 -3.71 -10.22
N ARG A 90 -16.27 -4.17 -11.34
CA ARG A 90 -14.87 -4.60 -11.41
C ARG A 90 -13.89 -3.43 -11.23
N SER A 91 -14.13 -2.29 -11.85
CA SER A 91 -13.29 -1.08 -11.68
C SER A 91 -13.33 -0.54 -10.25
N LYS A 92 -14.49 -0.58 -9.59
CA LYS A 92 -14.61 -0.26 -8.16
C LYS A 92 -13.79 -1.19 -7.27
N ARG A 93 -13.80 -2.50 -7.53
CA ARG A 93 -12.99 -3.48 -6.78
C ARG A 93 -11.49 -3.26 -6.97
N ALA A 94 -11.04 -3.00 -8.20
CA ALA A 94 -9.64 -2.67 -8.47
C ALA A 94 -9.21 -1.40 -7.72
N SER A 95 -10.05 -0.36 -7.76
CA SER A 95 -9.80 0.90 -7.04
C SER A 95 -9.70 0.70 -5.52
N LYS A 96 -10.51 -0.21 -4.96
CA LYS A 96 -10.45 -0.58 -3.54
C LYS A 96 -9.09 -1.22 -3.20
N ARG A 97 -8.63 -2.21 -3.99
CA ARG A 97 -7.34 -2.88 -3.80
C ARG A 97 -6.17 -1.89 -3.88
N TYR A 98 -6.19 -0.98 -4.84
CA TYR A 98 -5.18 0.07 -4.94
C TYR A 98 -5.13 0.97 -3.68
N LYS A 99 -6.30 1.31 -3.13
CA LYS A 99 -6.40 2.07 -1.88
C LYS A 99 -5.86 1.29 -0.68
N GLU A 100 -6.15 -0.01 -0.60
CA GLU A 100 -5.62 -0.91 0.44
C GLU A 100 -4.08 -0.97 0.38
N ALA A 101 -3.49 -1.22 -0.80
CA ALA A 101 -2.03 -1.21 -0.98
C ALA A 101 -1.39 0.15 -0.64
N LYS A 102 -2.08 1.26 -0.94
CA LYS A 102 -1.62 2.60 -0.55
C LYS A 102 -1.63 2.81 0.97
N ASN A 103 -2.61 2.25 1.68
CA ASN A 103 -2.69 2.33 3.13
C ASN A 103 -1.60 1.47 3.80
N GLU A 104 -1.32 0.29 3.27
CA GLU A 104 -0.23 -0.57 3.75
C GLU A 104 1.13 0.16 3.71
N ILE A 105 1.46 0.77 2.56
CA ILE A 105 2.68 1.59 2.44
C ILE A 105 2.71 2.74 3.46
N ARG A 106 1.55 3.32 3.80
CA ARG A 106 1.47 4.40 4.79
C ARG A 106 1.83 3.90 6.19
N GLU A 107 1.34 2.73 6.59
CA GLU A 107 1.66 2.17 7.91
C GLU A 107 3.14 1.73 7.98
N LEU A 108 3.66 1.07 6.94
CA LEU A 108 5.09 0.71 6.88
C LEU A 108 6.00 1.95 6.99
N ARG A 109 5.63 3.06 6.35
CA ARG A 109 6.37 4.33 6.48
C ARG A 109 6.33 4.90 7.91
N ARG A 110 5.21 4.74 8.63
CA ARG A 110 5.10 5.19 10.03
C ARG A 110 6.00 4.36 10.93
N GLU A 111 5.95 3.03 10.79
CA GLU A 111 6.80 2.12 11.56
C GLU A 111 8.29 2.38 11.32
N ARG A 112 8.68 2.61 10.06
CA ARG A 112 10.05 2.98 9.70
C ARG A 112 10.48 4.28 10.37
N GLU A 113 9.60 5.28 10.43
CA GLU A 113 9.89 6.57 11.06
C GLU A 113 9.99 6.45 12.59
N GLU A 114 9.17 5.60 13.21
CA GLU A 114 9.26 5.27 14.62
C GLU A 114 10.59 4.58 14.96
N ASN A 115 11.01 3.59 14.17
CA ASN A 115 12.30 2.92 14.34
C ASN A 115 13.46 3.92 14.22
N LYS A 116 13.41 4.85 13.26
CA LYS A 116 14.40 5.94 13.15
C LYS A 116 14.43 6.80 14.41
N ARG A 117 13.28 7.23 14.93
CA ARG A 117 13.20 8.03 16.17
C ARG A 117 13.80 7.29 17.36
N LEU A 118 13.52 6.00 17.49
CA LEU A 118 14.07 5.17 18.57
C LEU A 118 15.60 5.07 18.47
N LEU A 119 16.14 4.88 17.27
CA LEU A 119 17.59 4.87 17.02
C LEU A 119 18.23 6.24 17.32
N SER A 120 17.65 7.33 16.82
CA SER A 120 18.16 8.69 17.05
C SER A 120 18.10 9.11 18.51
N SER A 121 17.05 8.72 19.25
CA SER A 121 16.94 9.03 20.69
C SER A 121 18.10 8.49 21.53
N ARG A 122 18.76 7.42 21.09
CA ARG A 122 19.97 6.90 21.75
C ARG A 122 21.25 7.63 21.32
N ILE A 123 21.36 8.00 20.04
CA ILE A 123 22.52 8.78 19.54
C ILE A 123 22.63 10.12 20.30
N PHE A 124 21.51 10.76 20.64
CA PHE A 124 21.52 12.02 21.42
C PHE A 124 21.58 11.85 22.95
N SER A 125 21.78 10.63 23.47
CA SER A 125 22.11 10.41 24.90
C SER A 125 23.61 10.37 25.17
N GLU A 126 24.41 10.81 24.20
CA GLU A 126 25.89 10.91 24.27
C GLU A 126 26.37 11.83 25.41
N ASP A 127 25.50 12.69 25.94
CA ASP A 127 25.76 13.52 27.13
C ASP A 127 25.95 12.67 28.42
N ASP A 128 25.46 11.42 28.45
CA ASP A 128 25.66 10.50 29.58
C ASP A 128 27.04 9.83 29.58
N TRP A 129 27.75 9.85 28.45
CA TRP A 129 29.04 9.15 28.30
C TRP A 129 30.24 10.02 28.69
N ASN A 130 30.11 11.35 28.59
CA ASN A 130 31.18 12.32 28.88
C ASN A 130 31.00 13.08 30.20
N SER A 131 29.91 12.87 30.93
CA SER A 131 29.72 13.45 32.26
C SER A 131 30.58 12.70 33.29
N THR A 132 31.85 13.11 33.39
CA THR A 132 32.81 12.66 34.41
C THR A 132 32.74 13.58 35.62
#